data_AF-A0A943M7Y1-F1
#
_entry.id   AF-A0A943M7Y1-F1
#
_cell.length_a   1.000
_cell.length_b   1.000
_cell.length_c   1.000
_cell.angle_alpha   90.00
_cell.angle_beta   90.00
_cell.angle_gamma   90.00
#
_symmetry.space_group_name_H-M   'P 1'
#
loop_
_entity.id
_entity.type
_entity.pdbx_description
1 polymer ?
#
loop_
_entity_poly.entity_id
_entity_poly.type
_entity_poly.pdbx_seq_one_letter_code
_entity_poly.pdbx_strand_id
1 'polypeptide(L)'
;MRVKSLWAGLLSLVLLFAGLVAVPIQANATETSVDVKVKPLASVSESDYGNYSVWLWYSGEDGKSVPLHVGADGELQAAFSIPEGATNAGMLVRRAQDGNEWAHQSQDVTLEVGKNLQVSVVETEQSKNWQIDVTEQAAPSPEPGENPDPSSYTAEITVHYVRYTGNYVGWNIWTWLPNQDGQSVALTEGTATWSVESDQPITRVGVILRRSTPDNEWAEKNTSDDLFITEFKDGKAEVWIAQGDPNVYYSQDDVPATPDLSCHELYSKEFNDKYFYDGELGALYTPASTTFRLWAPTAASVSLVNYSNSGEVLPMTKGERGTWEYVFEGDANMMEYRYRIEFEDGKVDESPDPYARSSTANSTRSVVIDVANVNPQGWDGARMKPFSGIEDATIYEAHVRDMTIAPNNGISNKGKFLGLTETGTKTEKGNVSGLDYIKSLGVTHVQFLPMYDFYTVDETGDLGYDKQYNWGYDPVNYNVPEGSYASDPTDPASRVRDMKAMIDAVHDAGMYVVMDVVYNHVYDTQLSPLQRTVPGYYFRHTDGCALQNGTGVGNETASEQPMMRKYMIDSLKFWA
;
A
#
# COMPACT_ATOMS: atom_id res chain seq x y z
N MET A 1 68.13 25.30 5.21
CA MET A 1 66.82 25.28 5.90
C MET A 1 66.09 24.04 5.38
N ARG A 2 66.12 22.89 6.08
CA ARG A 2 65.12 22.42 7.08
C ARG A 2 63.69 22.65 6.56
N VAL A 3 62.83 21.66 6.28
CA VAL A 3 62.73 20.24 6.70
C VAL A 3 62.06 19.41 5.58
N LYS A 4 62.60 18.21 5.31
CA LYS A 4 61.92 17.05 4.70
C LYS A 4 61.71 16.01 5.81
N SER A 5 60.76 15.09 5.58
CA SER A 5 60.72 13.70 6.11
C SER A 5 60.24 13.55 7.56
N LEU A 6 59.69 12.44 8.07
CA LEU A 6 59.42 11.07 7.60
C LEU A 6 58.61 10.42 8.79
N TRP A 7 57.59 9.61 8.48
CA TRP A 7 57.28 8.29 9.10
C TRP A 7 56.51 8.08 10.41
N ALA A 8 55.75 6.98 10.28
CA ALA A 8 55.09 6.13 11.26
C ALA A 8 55.97 5.61 12.41
N GLY A 9 55.28 5.31 13.51
CA GLY A 9 55.63 4.25 14.45
C GLY A 9 56.11 4.74 15.82
N LEU A 10 55.29 4.55 16.86
CA LEU A 10 55.74 3.83 18.06
C LEU A 10 54.56 3.39 18.95
N LEU A 11 54.52 2.08 19.14
CA LEU A 11 53.87 1.34 20.22
C LEU A 11 54.80 1.38 21.44
N SER A 12 54.32 1.67 22.67
CA SER A 12 54.79 1.06 23.93
C SER A 12 54.17 1.69 25.18
N LEU A 13 53.77 0.80 26.12
CA LEU A 13 53.69 0.95 27.58
C LEU A 13 52.58 1.81 28.20
N VAL A 14 51.55 1.15 28.75
CA VAL A 14 51.28 1.13 30.22
C VAL A 14 50.61 -0.22 30.56
N LEU A 15 51.25 -1.03 31.40
CA LEU A 15 50.67 -2.20 32.07
C LEU A 15 51.18 -2.20 33.51
N LEU A 16 50.28 -2.14 34.50
CA LEU A 16 50.50 -2.72 35.83
C LEU A 16 49.17 -2.88 36.60
N PHE A 17 48.78 -4.17 36.71
CA PHE A 17 48.11 -4.88 37.81
C PHE A 17 46.75 -4.43 38.36
N ALA A 18 45.75 -5.28 38.12
CA ALA A 18 45.00 -5.94 39.20
C ALA A 18 44.54 -7.33 38.72
N GLY A 19 45.06 -8.38 39.36
CA GLY A 19 44.59 -9.74 39.16
C GLY A 19 43.27 -9.94 39.90
N LEU A 20 42.28 -10.47 39.19
CA LEU A 20 41.14 -11.15 39.77
C LEU A 20 41.03 -12.50 39.07
N VAL A 21 41.02 -13.54 39.90
CA VAL A 21 40.89 -14.95 39.54
C VAL A 21 39.62 -15.10 38.70
N ALA A 22 39.77 -15.47 37.43
CA ALA A 22 38.65 -15.95 36.65
C ALA A 22 38.24 -17.32 37.21
N VAL A 23 37.13 -17.33 37.94
CA VAL A 23 36.38 -18.57 38.18
C VAL A 23 35.88 -19.02 36.80
N PRO A 24 36.15 -20.24 36.34
CA PRO A 24 35.54 -20.73 35.12
C PRO A 24 34.05 -20.86 35.41
N ILE A 25 33.24 -19.97 34.84
CA ILE A 25 31.82 -20.26 34.65
C ILE A 25 31.81 -21.31 33.54
N GLN A 26 31.79 -22.59 33.92
CA GLN A 26 31.22 -23.62 33.07
C GLN A 26 29.74 -23.23 32.90
N ALA A 27 29.42 -22.55 31.81
CA ALA A 27 28.07 -22.57 31.28
C ALA A 27 27.81 -24.02 30.89
N ASN A 28 26.99 -24.72 31.66
CA ASN A 28 26.38 -25.97 31.20
C ASN A 28 25.41 -25.58 30.08
N ALA A 29 25.90 -25.42 28.85
CA ALA A 29 25.04 -25.29 27.70
C ALA A 29 24.32 -26.62 27.52
N THR A 30 23.00 -26.58 27.62
CA THR A 30 22.12 -27.74 27.57
C THR A 30 21.71 -27.97 26.12
N GLU A 31 21.78 -29.21 25.64
CA GLU A 31 21.21 -29.57 24.33
C GLU A 31 19.74 -29.15 24.27
N THR A 32 19.29 -28.61 23.13
CA THR A 32 17.88 -28.24 22.93
C THR A 32 17.12 -29.50 22.60
N SER A 33 16.22 -29.96 23.46
CA SER A 33 15.33 -31.07 23.16
C SER A 33 14.07 -30.55 22.47
N VAL A 34 13.66 -31.18 21.38
CA VAL A 34 12.47 -30.82 20.62
C VAL A 34 11.58 -32.05 20.47
N ASP A 35 10.37 -31.95 21.02
CA ASP A 35 9.29 -32.92 20.82
C ASP A 35 8.29 -32.38 19.81
N VAL A 36 8.05 -33.11 18.74
CA VAL A 36 7.09 -32.75 17.68
C VAL A 36 5.88 -33.65 17.80
N LYS A 37 4.68 -33.07 17.82
CA LYS A 37 3.40 -33.75 17.66
C LYS A 37 2.71 -33.27 16.40
N VAL A 38 2.21 -34.18 15.59
CA VAL A 38 1.54 -33.89 14.33
C VAL A 38 0.18 -34.58 14.34
N LYS A 39 -0.85 -33.78 14.08
CA LYS A 39 -2.22 -34.24 13.86
C LYS A 39 -2.53 -34.22 12.36
N PRO A 40 -2.61 -35.39 11.70
CA PRO A 40 -2.95 -35.49 10.28
C PRO A 40 -4.35 -34.95 9.96
N LEU A 41 -4.56 -34.60 8.70
CA LEU A 41 -5.90 -34.32 8.18
C LEU A 41 -6.83 -35.53 8.42
N ALA A 42 -8.07 -35.26 8.80
CA ALA A 42 -9.05 -36.32 9.08
C ALA A 42 -9.34 -37.24 7.86
N SER A 43 -9.05 -36.77 6.65
CA SER A 43 -9.18 -37.52 5.40
C SER A 43 -8.03 -38.50 5.13
N VAL A 44 -6.98 -38.49 5.96
CA VAL A 44 -5.76 -39.29 5.77
C VAL A 44 -5.87 -40.58 6.56
N SER A 45 -5.69 -41.71 5.90
CA SER A 45 -5.69 -43.03 6.53
C SER A 45 -4.44 -43.21 7.41
N GLU A 46 -4.60 -43.85 8.56
CA GLU A 46 -3.47 -44.25 9.43
C GLU A 46 -2.42 -45.10 8.70
N SER A 47 -2.82 -45.87 7.68
CA SER A 47 -1.91 -46.63 6.83
C SER A 47 -0.88 -45.74 6.09
N ASP A 48 -1.19 -44.46 5.91
CA ASP A 48 -0.38 -43.49 5.17
C ASP A 48 0.45 -42.59 6.10
N TYR A 49 0.38 -42.80 7.42
CA TYR A 49 1.13 -42.02 8.41
C TYR A 49 2.65 -42.19 8.26
N GLY A 50 3.11 -43.31 7.69
CA GLY A 50 4.52 -43.54 7.35
C GLY A 50 5.07 -42.58 6.30
N ASN A 51 4.23 -41.78 5.63
CA ASN A 51 4.66 -40.78 4.66
C ASN A 51 5.02 -39.42 5.29
N TYR A 52 4.81 -39.24 6.59
CA TYR A 52 5.13 -37.99 7.29
C TYR A 52 6.56 -37.99 7.82
N SER A 53 7.22 -36.84 7.70
CA SER A 53 8.53 -36.62 8.31
C SER A 53 8.71 -35.16 8.69
N VAL A 54 9.61 -34.93 9.65
CA VAL A 54 10.15 -33.60 9.93
C VAL A 54 11.37 -33.40 9.04
N TRP A 55 11.44 -32.28 8.32
CA TRP A 55 12.68 -31.82 7.71
C TRP A 55 13.34 -30.81 8.65
N LEU A 56 14.52 -31.14 9.15
CA LEU A 56 15.25 -30.36 10.16
C LEU A 56 16.56 -29.84 9.58
N TRP A 57 16.89 -28.56 9.81
CA TRP A 57 18.15 -27.95 9.40
C TRP A 57 18.69 -27.00 10.47
N TYR A 58 20.00 -26.75 10.43
CA TYR A 58 20.66 -25.72 11.22
C TYR A 58 21.91 -25.18 10.53
N SER A 59 22.38 -24.00 10.95
CA SER A 59 23.44 -23.25 10.30
C SER A 59 24.71 -24.08 10.06
N GLY A 60 25.05 -24.32 8.78
CA GLY A 60 26.30 -24.97 8.38
C GLY A 60 26.22 -26.47 8.05
N GLU A 61 25.03 -27.09 8.14
CA GLU A 61 24.80 -28.49 7.74
C GLU A 61 23.66 -28.61 6.72
N ASP A 62 23.70 -29.68 5.92
CA ASP A 62 22.58 -30.06 5.04
C ASP A 62 21.39 -30.52 5.88
N GLY A 63 20.17 -30.19 5.44
CA GLY A 63 18.95 -30.62 6.12
C GLY A 63 18.80 -32.15 6.16
N LYS A 64 18.19 -32.67 7.22
CA LYS A 64 17.96 -34.10 7.42
C LYS A 64 16.49 -34.41 7.69
N SER A 65 16.04 -35.55 7.20
CA SER A 65 14.69 -36.05 7.43
C SER A 65 14.64 -36.87 8.72
N VAL A 66 13.72 -36.52 9.63
CA VAL A 66 13.43 -37.28 10.85
C VAL A 66 12.06 -37.94 10.69
N PRO A 67 11.96 -39.28 10.75
CA PRO A 67 10.67 -39.96 10.61
C PRO A 67 9.78 -39.71 11.83
N LEU A 68 8.48 -39.61 11.59
CA LEU A 68 7.45 -39.56 12.63
C LEU A 68 6.93 -40.98 12.92
N HIS A 69 6.57 -41.26 14.17
CA HIS A 69 6.00 -42.54 14.59
C HIS A 69 4.67 -42.31 15.33
N VAL A 70 3.78 -43.30 15.32
CA VAL A 70 2.48 -43.19 16.01
C VAL A 70 2.69 -43.28 17.52
N GLY A 71 2.31 -42.22 18.24
CA GLY A 71 2.33 -42.12 19.69
C GLY A 71 1.17 -42.85 20.36
N ALA A 72 1.21 -42.97 21.69
CA ALA A 72 0.19 -43.69 22.47
C ALA A 72 -1.20 -43.01 22.44
N ASP A 73 -1.25 -41.72 22.11
CA ASP A 73 -2.45 -40.90 21.90
C ASP A 73 -2.99 -40.98 20.46
N GLY A 74 -2.35 -41.76 19.58
CA GLY A 74 -2.72 -41.92 18.17
C GLY A 74 -2.20 -40.81 17.25
N GLU A 75 -1.53 -39.80 17.79
CA GLU A 75 -0.90 -38.72 17.00
C GLU A 75 0.50 -39.12 16.53
N LEU A 76 0.99 -38.46 15.47
CA LEU A 76 2.34 -38.68 14.99
C LEU A 76 3.35 -37.89 15.82
N GLN A 77 4.42 -38.53 16.27
CA GLN A 77 5.40 -37.95 17.18
C GLN A 77 6.84 -38.17 16.70
N ALA A 78 7.71 -37.22 17.00
CA ALA A 78 9.16 -37.35 16.85
C ALA A 78 9.86 -36.55 17.95
N ALA A 79 10.98 -37.05 18.44
CA ALA A 79 11.83 -36.34 19.38
C ALA A 79 13.25 -36.29 18.84
N PHE A 80 13.89 -35.12 18.90
CA PHE A 80 15.28 -34.96 18.50
C PHE A 80 15.96 -33.84 19.30
N SER A 81 17.30 -33.89 19.34
CA SER A 81 18.11 -32.85 19.97
C SER A 81 18.82 -32.00 18.93
N ILE A 82 18.91 -30.70 19.20
CA ILE A 82 19.76 -29.78 18.43
C ILE A 82 21.14 -29.74 19.10
N PRO A 83 22.23 -29.99 18.35
CA PRO A 83 23.58 -30.01 18.90
C PRO A 83 23.99 -28.69 19.56
N GLU A 84 24.81 -28.80 20.61
CA GLU A 84 25.42 -27.65 21.29
C GLU A 84 26.25 -26.81 20.29
N GLY A 85 25.92 -25.51 20.18
CA GLY A 85 26.62 -24.57 19.30
C GLY A 85 25.93 -24.23 17.98
N ALA A 86 24.76 -24.82 17.68
CA ALA A 86 23.91 -24.34 16.59
C ALA A 86 23.42 -22.91 16.86
N THR A 87 23.54 -22.00 15.88
CA THR A 87 23.15 -20.59 16.06
C THR A 87 21.82 -20.24 15.41
N ASN A 88 21.41 -21.02 14.40
CA ASN A 88 20.08 -20.95 13.79
C ASN A 88 19.62 -22.39 13.51
N ALA A 89 18.43 -22.75 13.97
CA ALA A 89 17.81 -24.04 13.68
C ALA A 89 16.37 -23.84 13.22
N GLY A 90 15.92 -24.68 12.30
CA GLY A 90 14.56 -24.64 11.80
C GLY A 90 14.06 -26.00 11.37
N MET A 91 12.75 -26.16 11.36
CA MET A 91 12.10 -27.38 10.89
C MET A 91 10.85 -27.08 10.08
N LEU A 92 10.38 -28.06 9.34
CA LEU A 92 9.01 -28.10 8.83
C LEU A 92 8.52 -29.55 8.85
N VAL A 93 7.21 -29.75 8.81
CA VAL A 93 6.62 -31.09 8.65
C VAL A 93 6.19 -31.27 7.21
N ARG A 94 6.50 -32.42 6.62
CA ARG A 94 6.11 -32.78 5.24
C ARG A 94 5.44 -34.14 5.19
N ARG A 95 4.54 -34.30 4.21
CA ARG A 95 3.94 -35.59 3.84
C ARG A 95 4.23 -35.90 2.38
N ALA A 96 4.85 -37.04 2.15
CA ALA A 96 5.08 -37.57 0.82
C ALA A 96 3.78 -38.09 0.18
N GLN A 97 3.62 -37.90 -1.12
CA GLN A 97 2.53 -38.48 -1.89
C GLN A 97 2.98 -38.74 -3.33
N ASP A 98 2.58 -39.87 -3.91
CA ASP A 98 2.83 -40.24 -5.31
C ASP A 98 4.32 -40.14 -5.75
N GLY A 99 5.23 -40.50 -4.85
CA GLY A 99 6.68 -40.47 -5.10
C GLY A 99 7.33 -39.08 -5.00
N ASN A 100 6.56 -38.06 -4.63
CA ASN A 100 7.06 -36.72 -4.30
C ASN A 100 7.14 -36.54 -2.78
N GLU A 101 8.35 -36.43 -2.23
CA GLU A 101 8.58 -36.21 -0.79
C GLU A 101 8.07 -34.84 -0.27
N TRP A 102 7.82 -33.89 -1.18
CA TRP A 102 7.42 -32.52 -0.89
C TRP A 102 5.98 -32.23 -1.34
N ALA A 103 5.17 -33.27 -1.53
CA ALA A 103 3.80 -33.13 -2.02
C ALA A 103 2.95 -32.21 -1.13
N HIS A 104 3.10 -32.35 0.20
CA HIS A 104 2.52 -31.44 1.17
C HIS A 104 3.54 -31.09 2.24
N GLN A 105 3.54 -29.85 2.69
CA GLN A 105 4.45 -29.39 3.74
C GLN A 105 3.81 -28.27 4.55
N SER A 106 4.30 -28.05 5.76
CA SER A 106 4.03 -26.85 6.53
C SER A 106 4.91 -25.68 6.06
N GLN A 107 4.68 -24.52 6.66
CA GLN A 107 5.63 -23.42 6.70
C GLN A 107 6.85 -23.77 7.56
N ASP A 108 7.94 -23.01 7.37
CA ASP A 108 9.16 -23.14 8.16
C ASP A 108 8.91 -22.65 9.60
N VAL A 109 9.48 -23.39 10.55
CA VAL A 109 9.41 -23.13 11.99
C VAL A 109 10.81 -22.84 12.47
N THR A 110 11.07 -21.64 12.97
CA THR A 110 12.33 -21.33 13.64
C THR A 110 12.34 -21.91 15.05
N LEU A 111 13.40 -22.63 15.42
CA LEU A 111 13.57 -23.26 16.72
C LEU A 111 14.59 -22.47 17.55
N GLU A 112 14.18 -22.03 18.73
CA GLU A 112 15.06 -21.32 19.66
C GLU A 112 16.03 -22.29 20.34
N VAL A 113 17.33 -22.13 20.04
CA VAL A 113 18.39 -22.97 20.62
C VAL A 113 18.63 -22.60 22.09
N GLY A 114 18.69 -23.61 22.96
CA GLY A 114 18.91 -23.51 24.40
C GLY A 114 17.65 -23.75 25.24
N LYS A 115 16.53 -24.11 24.62
CA LYS A 115 15.23 -24.37 25.26
C LYS A 115 14.77 -25.81 25.05
N ASN A 116 13.88 -26.32 25.90
CA ASN A 116 13.14 -27.52 25.56
C ASN A 116 11.87 -27.07 24.84
N LEU A 117 11.58 -27.61 23.66
CA LEU A 117 10.48 -27.15 22.83
C LEU A 117 9.51 -28.29 22.56
N GLN A 118 8.21 -28.00 22.58
CA GLN A 118 7.19 -28.82 21.98
C GLN A 118 6.62 -28.09 20.76
N VAL A 119 6.64 -28.76 19.61
CA VAL A 119 6.08 -28.25 18.35
C VAL A 119 4.85 -29.08 18.01
N SER A 120 3.67 -28.46 18.07
CA SER A 120 2.41 -29.09 17.67
C SER A 120 2.01 -28.62 16.29
N VAL A 121 1.75 -29.55 15.37
CA VAL A 121 1.39 -29.25 13.98
C VAL A 121 0.08 -29.91 13.63
N VAL A 122 -0.92 -29.13 13.23
CA VAL A 122 -2.20 -29.64 12.73
C VAL A 122 -2.24 -29.41 11.22
N GLU A 123 -2.34 -30.51 10.48
CA GLU A 123 -2.43 -30.46 9.03
C GLU A 123 -3.76 -29.86 8.57
N THR A 124 -3.69 -28.93 7.61
CA THR A 124 -4.84 -28.31 6.96
C THR A 124 -4.90 -28.68 5.48
N GLU A 125 -6.06 -28.52 4.84
CA GLU A 125 -6.22 -28.83 3.40
C GLU A 125 -5.33 -27.97 2.49
N GLN A 126 -4.88 -26.81 2.96
CA GLN A 126 -3.96 -25.94 2.24
C GLN A 126 -2.50 -26.26 2.61
N SER A 127 -1.74 -26.78 1.64
CA SER A 127 -0.29 -26.98 1.77
C SER A 127 0.41 -25.64 2.04
N LYS A 128 1.46 -25.67 2.86
CA LYS A 128 2.24 -24.53 3.39
C LYS A 128 1.52 -23.63 4.40
N ASN A 129 0.29 -23.95 4.80
CA ASN A 129 -0.49 -23.16 5.75
C ASN A 129 -1.02 -24.01 6.92
N TRP A 130 -0.24 -25.00 7.34
CA TRP A 130 -0.61 -25.87 8.44
C TRP A 130 -0.58 -25.08 9.74
N GLN A 131 -1.43 -25.42 10.70
CA GLN A 131 -1.42 -24.71 11.99
C GLN A 131 -0.26 -25.24 12.83
N ILE A 132 0.61 -24.35 13.29
CA ILE A 132 1.80 -24.72 14.08
C ILE A 132 1.80 -23.91 15.37
N ASP A 133 2.02 -24.60 16.48
CA ASP A 133 2.24 -24.00 17.79
C ASP A 133 3.60 -24.48 18.32
N VAL A 134 4.43 -23.56 18.81
CA VAL A 134 5.75 -23.85 19.40
C VAL A 134 5.73 -23.34 20.84
N THR A 135 5.82 -24.26 21.79
CA THR A 135 5.82 -23.95 23.21
C THR A 135 7.14 -24.37 23.85
N GLU A 136 7.70 -23.52 24.71
CA GLU A 136 8.82 -23.90 25.57
C GLU A 136 8.32 -24.80 26.71
N GLN A 137 8.89 -25.99 26.83
CA GLN A 137 8.66 -26.89 27.95
C GLN A 137 9.55 -26.48 29.13
N ALA A 138 8.94 -26.22 30.28
CA ALA A 138 9.69 -26.06 31.53
C ALA A 138 10.49 -27.35 31.83
N ALA A 139 11.70 -27.21 32.37
CA ALA A 139 12.45 -28.33 32.92
C ALA A 139 11.55 -29.12 33.89
N PRO A 140 11.61 -30.47 33.92
CA PRO A 140 10.72 -31.26 34.74
C PRO A 140 10.83 -30.81 36.21
N SER A 141 9.72 -30.29 36.73
CA SER A 141 9.59 -29.89 38.13
C SER A 141 9.73 -31.15 39.01
N PRO A 142 10.41 -31.07 40.18
CA PRO A 142 10.47 -32.21 41.10
C PRO A 142 9.04 -32.62 41.50
N GLU A 143 8.84 -33.93 41.67
CA GLU A 143 7.53 -34.54 41.91
C GLU A 143 6.66 -33.80 42.95
N PRO A 144 5.32 -33.79 42.79
CA PRO A 144 4.45 -33.00 43.65
C PRO A 144 4.49 -33.56 45.08
N GLY A 145 4.95 -32.74 46.02
CA GLY A 145 4.53 -32.86 47.41
C GLY A 145 3.05 -32.49 47.50
N GLU A 146 2.26 -33.37 48.11
CA GLU A 146 0.82 -33.21 48.33
C GLU A 146 0.47 -31.81 48.88
N ASN A 147 -0.18 -31.00 48.06
CA ASN A 147 -1.02 -29.89 48.51
C ASN A 147 -2.28 -29.91 47.63
N PRO A 148 -3.50 -29.81 48.18
CA PRO A 148 -4.70 -29.99 47.39
C PRO A 148 -4.83 -28.85 46.35
N ASP A 149 -5.02 -29.26 45.10
CA ASP A 149 -5.36 -28.41 43.96
C ASP A 149 -6.53 -27.48 44.34
N PRO A 150 -6.43 -26.15 44.16
CA PRO A 150 -7.56 -25.26 44.41
C PRO A 150 -8.77 -25.70 43.57
N SER A 151 -9.98 -25.60 44.13
CA SER A 151 -11.21 -25.99 43.43
C SER A 151 -11.51 -25.17 42.16
N SER A 152 -10.79 -24.07 41.96
CA SER A 152 -10.86 -23.19 40.79
C SER A 152 -9.65 -22.24 40.77
N TYR A 153 -9.10 -21.99 39.60
CA TYR A 153 -8.13 -20.94 39.30
C TYR A 153 -8.85 -19.66 38.90
N THR A 154 -8.34 -18.52 39.34
CA THR A 154 -8.91 -17.20 39.00
C THR A 154 -7.81 -16.27 38.54
N ALA A 155 -8.09 -15.45 37.53
CA ALA A 155 -7.19 -14.38 37.10
C ALA A 155 -7.96 -13.06 36.94
N GLU A 156 -7.34 -11.96 37.36
CA GLU A 156 -7.82 -10.59 37.15
C GLU A 156 -7.07 -9.98 35.98
N ILE A 157 -7.79 -9.56 34.94
CA ILE A 157 -7.21 -8.96 33.74
C ILE A 157 -7.59 -7.49 33.66
N THR A 158 -6.60 -6.64 33.43
CA THR A 158 -6.76 -5.23 33.06
C THR A 158 -6.15 -5.01 31.68
N VAL A 159 -6.94 -4.49 30.76
CA VAL A 159 -6.47 -4.09 29.42
C VAL A 159 -6.66 -2.59 29.25
N HIS A 160 -5.58 -1.92 28.86
CA HIS A 160 -5.56 -0.54 28.40
C HIS A 160 -5.47 -0.51 26.87
N TYR A 161 -6.58 -0.24 26.20
CA TYR A 161 -6.59 0.01 24.78
C TYR A 161 -6.22 1.47 24.49
N VAL A 162 -5.09 1.68 23.83
CA VAL A 162 -4.57 3.01 23.49
C VAL A 162 -5.00 3.37 22.07
N ARG A 163 -5.98 4.27 21.94
CA ARG A 163 -6.37 4.85 20.65
C ARG A 163 -5.77 6.22 20.45
N TYR A 164 -5.21 6.45 19.27
CA TYR A 164 -4.51 7.70 18.93
C TYR A 164 -5.41 8.93 19.05
N THR A 165 -6.69 8.79 18.69
CA THR A 165 -7.69 9.86 18.76
C THR A 165 -8.42 9.94 20.11
N GLY A 166 -8.18 8.99 21.03
CA GLY A 166 -8.93 8.86 22.29
C GLY A 166 -10.42 8.51 22.12
N ASN A 167 -10.88 8.20 20.90
CA ASN A 167 -12.28 7.88 20.62
C ASN A 167 -12.57 6.39 20.83
N TYR A 168 -13.19 6.04 21.97
CA TYR A 168 -13.54 4.65 22.32
C TYR A 168 -15.01 4.28 22.02
N VAL A 169 -15.77 5.13 21.29
CA VAL A 169 -17.20 4.89 21.06
C VAL A 169 -17.43 3.58 20.29
N GLY A 170 -18.21 2.69 20.90
CA GLY A 170 -18.55 1.36 20.35
C GLY A 170 -17.48 0.30 20.56
N TRP A 171 -16.30 0.65 21.09
CA TRP A 171 -15.22 -0.31 21.33
C TRP A 171 -15.46 -1.16 22.58
N ASN A 172 -15.19 -2.45 22.47
CA ASN A 172 -15.22 -3.43 23.56
C ASN A 172 -14.17 -4.53 23.32
N ILE A 173 -14.00 -5.40 24.31
CA ILE A 173 -13.14 -6.58 24.22
C ILE A 173 -14.02 -7.82 24.09
N TRP A 174 -13.76 -8.66 23.09
CA TRP A 174 -14.21 -10.04 23.10
C TRP A 174 -13.11 -10.91 23.71
N THR A 175 -13.39 -11.64 24.77
CA THR A 175 -12.38 -12.43 25.50
C THR A 175 -12.85 -13.86 25.76
N TRP A 176 -11.92 -14.81 25.75
CA TRP A 176 -12.20 -16.22 26.01
C TRP A 176 -11.01 -16.91 26.68
N LEU A 177 -11.29 -17.99 27.39
CA LEU A 177 -10.30 -18.98 27.80
C LEU A 177 -10.22 -20.11 26.78
N PRO A 178 -9.10 -20.84 26.68
CA PRO A 178 -9.00 -22.00 25.81
C PRO A 178 -10.14 -23.00 26.04
N ASN A 179 -10.80 -23.42 24.96
CA ASN A 179 -11.94 -24.36 24.99
C ASN A 179 -13.18 -23.87 25.74
N GLN A 180 -13.32 -22.55 25.97
CA GLN A 180 -14.51 -21.94 26.53
C GLN A 180 -15.15 -20.95 25.55
N ASP A 181 -16.45 -20.71 25.69
CA ASP A 181 -17.15 -19.68 24.92
C ASP A 181 -16.64 -18.28 25.30
N GLY A 182 -16.59 -17.38 24.31
CA GLY A 182 -16.17 -16.01 24.53
C GLY A 182 -17.28 -15.13 25.13
N GLN A 183 -16.87 -14.02 25.72
CA GLN A 183 -17.76 -13.00 26.27
C GLN A 183 -17.27 -11.60 25.90
N SER A 184 -18.19 -10.62 25.92
CA SER A 184 -17.86 -9.21 25.70
C SER A 184 -17.64 -8.49 27.02
N VAL A 185 -16.56 -7.70 27.10
CA VAL A 185 -16.21 -6.83 28.22
C VAL A 185 -16.19 -5.39 27.72
N ALA A 186 -16.92 -4.51 28.40
CA ALA A 186 -17.02 -3.10 28.03
C ALA A 186 -15.72 -2.33 28.36
N LEU A 187 -15.35 -1.40 27.48
CA LEU A 187 -14.26 -0.45 27.73
C LEU A 187 -14.83 0.83 28.34
N THR A 188 -14.20 1.32 29.40
CA THR A 188 -14.47 2.63 30.00
C THR A 188 -13.22 3.49 29.84
N GLU A 189 -13.31 4.54 29.02
CA GLU A 189 -12.18 5.44 28.71
C GLU A 189 -10.91 4.68 28.27
N GLY A 190 -11.09 3.64 27.46
CA GLY A 190 -10.00 2.80 26.96
C GLY A 190 -9.50 1.74 27.94
N THR A 191 -10.04 1.64 29.15
CA THR A 191 -9.65 0.60 30.12
C THR A 191 -10.78 -0.38 30.39
N ALA A 192 -10.47 -1.66 30.48
CA ALA A 192 -11.38 -2.71 30.92
C ALA A 192 -10.70 -3.59 31.97
N THR A 193 -11.41 -3.89 33.06
CA THR A 193 -10.97 -4.82 34.09
C THR A 193 -12.05 -5.87 34.32
N TRP A 194 -11.67 -7.15 34.30
CA TRP A 194 -12.57 -8.27 34.56
C TRP A 194 -11.83 -9.45 35.20
N SER A 195 -12.58 -10.44 35.67
CA SER A 195 -12.02 -11.69 36.18
C SER A 195 -12.47 -12.87 35.34
N VAL A 196 -11.59 -13.86 35.19
CA VAL A 196 -11.90 -15.15 34.59
C VAL A 196 -11.64 -16.26 35.60
N GLU A 197 -12.46 -17.31 35.54
CA GLU A 197 -12.35 -18.48 36.40
C GLU A 197 -12.23 -19.73 35.54
N SER A 198 -11.46 -20.71 36.03
CA SER A 198 -11.16 -21.95 35.31
C SER A 198 -10.97 -23.09 36.30
N ASP A 199 -11.35 -24.30 35.91
CA ASP A 199 -11.02 -25.52 36.63
C ASP A 199 -9.56 -26.00 36.36
N GLN A 200 -8.92 -25.40 35.35
CA GLN A 200 -7.51 -25.62 34.98
C GLN A 200 -6.66 -24.35 35.21
N PRO A 201 -5.32 -24.47 35.40
CA PRO A 201 -4.42 -23.33 35.46
C PRO A 201 -4.60 -22.37 34.27
N ILE A 202 -4.76 -21.09 34.56
CA ILE A 202 -4.90 -20.05 33.54
C ILE A 202 -3.52 -19.68 33.03
N THR A 203 -3.17 -20.15 31.83
CA THR A 203 -1.88 -19.88 31.18
C THR A 203 -1.99 -18.89 30.03
N ARG A 204 -3.18 -18.70 29.47
CA ARG A 204 -3.46 -17.65 28.47
C ARG A 204 -4.92 -17.21 28.48
N VAL A 205 -5.14 -15.95 28.09
CA VAL A 205 -6.48 -15.37 27.85
C VAL A 205 -6.48 -14.78 26.44
N GLY A 206 -7.43 -15.22 25.61
CA GLY A 206 -7.64 -14.64 24.28
C GLY A 206 -8.40 -13.33 24.39
N VAL A 207 -8.01 -12.33 23.60
CA VAL A 207 -8.66 -11.02 23.51
C VAL A 207 -8.72 -10.54 22.06
N ILE A 208 -9.87 -9.99 21.67
CA ILE A 208 -10.04 -9.24 20.43
C ILE A 208 -10.65 -7.89 20.80
N LEU A 209 -9.92 -6.82 20.51
CA LEU A 209 -10.47 -5.46 20.56
C LEU A 209 -11.30 -5.23 19.30
N ARG A 210 -12.58 -4.91 19.49
CA ARG A 210 -13.54 -4.73 18.39
C ARG A 210 -14.43 -3.52 18.60
N ARG A 211 -14.88 -2.91 17.50
CA ARG A 211 -15.96 -1.91 17.49
C ARG A 211 -17.27 -2.58 17.09
N SER A 212 -18.30 -2.36 17.89
CA SER A 212 -19.66 -2.80 17.62
C SER A 212 -20.54 -1.61 17.24
N THR A 213 -21.40 -1.80 16.26
CA THR A 213 -22.50 -0.89 15.90
C THR A 213 -23.84 -1.57 16.16
N PRO A 214 -24.98 -0.84 16.17
CA PRO A 214 -26.29 -1.45 16.39
C PRO A 214 -26.62 -2.62 15.45
N ASP A 215 -26.09 -2.59 14.22
CA ASP A 215 -26.39 -3.58 13.18
C ASP A 215 -25.25 -4.60 12.95
N ASN A 216 -24.08 -4.40 13.57
CA ASN A 216 -22.93 -5.29 13.41
C ASN A 216 -22.02 -5.28 14.65
N GLU A 217 -22.02 -6.38 15.42
CA GLU A 217 -21.17 -6.52 16.61
C GLU A 217 -19.67 -6.60 16.29
N TRP A 218 -19.32 -6.94 15.04
CA TRP A 218 -17.95 -7.07 14.53
C TRP A 218 -17.67 -6.03 13.44
N ALA A 219 -18.22 -4.82 13.58
CA ALA A 219 -18.09 -3.76 12.59
C ALA A 219 -16.62 -3.42 12.28
N GLU A 220 -15.74 -3.56 13.27
CA GLU A 220 -14.30 -3.29 13.14
C GLU A 220 -13.53 -4.15 14.16
N LYS A 221 -12.31 -4.54 13.82
CA LYS A 221 -11.35 -5.16 14.76
C LYS A 221 -10.07 -4.31 14.80
N ASN A 222 -9.37 -4.35 15.93
CA ASN A 222 -8.06 -3.69 16.06
C ASN A 222 -7.04 -4.26 15.07
N THR A 223 -7.00 -5.59 14.97
CA THR A 223 -6.13 -6.38 14.07
C THR A 223 -6.93 -7.55 13.50
N SER A 224 -6.43 -8.14 12.40
CA SER A 224 -7.01 -9.38 11.85
C SER A 224 -6.84 -10.57 12.80
N ASP A 225 -5.71 -10.59 13.50
CA ASP A 225 -5.27 -11.71 14.30
C ASP A 225 -5.76 -11.59 15.75
N ASP A 226 -5.99 -12.74 16.38
CA ASP A 226 -6.37 -12.86 17.78
C ASP A 226 -5.15 -12.57 18.67
N LEU A 227 -5.35 -11.82 19.75
CA LEU A 227 -4.31 -11.48 20.70
C LEU A 227 -4.41 -12.37 21.94
N PHE A 228 -3.26 -12.66 22.56
CA PHE A 228 -3.20 -13.52 23.74
C PHE A 228 -2.39 -12.85 24.85
N ILE A 229 -2.99 -12.79 26.04
CA ILE A 229 -2.31 -12.42 27.29
C ILE A 229 -1.78 -13.71 27.90
N THR A 230 -0.48 -13.79 28.13
CA THR A 230 0.26 -15.00 28.52
C THR A 230 1.08 -14.84 29.79
N GLU A 231 1.35 -13.60 30.23
CA GLU A 231 2.09 -13.35 31.47
C GLU A 231 1.17 -12.89 32.60
N PHE A 232 1.24 -13.59 33.73
CA PHE A 232 0.44 -13.32 34.92
C PHE A 232 1.34 -13.23 36.14
N LYS A 233 1.17 -12.18 36.96
CA LYS A 233 1.86 -11.98 38.23
C LYS A 233 0.83 -12.02 39.35
N ASP A 234 0.98 -12.98 40.27
CA ASP A 234 0.05 -13.20 41.39
C ASP A 234 -1.43 -13.32 40.97
N GLY A 235 -1.69 -14.00 39.84
CA GLY A 235 -3.03 -14.16 39.28
C GLY A 235 -3.58 -12.89 38.63
N LYS A 236 -2.73 -11.90 38.31
CA LYS A 236 -3.13 -10.67 37.62
C LYS A 236 -2.35 -10.46 36.33
N ALA A 237 -3.00 -9.91 35.33
CA ALA A 237 -2.35 -9.39 34.13
C ALA A 237 -2.85 -7.97 33.86
N GLU A 238 -1.92 -7.03 33.71
CA GLU A 238 -2.19 -5.65 33.30
C GLU A 238 -1.41 -5.40 32.01
N VAL A 239 -2.12 -5.08 30.93
CA VAL A 239 -1.53 -4.97 29.59
C VAL A 239 -2.02 -3.74 28.84
N TRP A 240 -1.23 -3.30 27.88
CA TRP A 240 -1.53 -2.24 26.93
C TRP A 240 -1.56 -2.80 25.51
N ILE A 241 -2.53 -2.36 24.72
CA ILE A 241 -2.63 -2.69 23.29
C ILE A 241 -2.84 -1.38 22.54
N ALA A 242 -2.02 -1.11 21.53
CA ALA A 242 -2.14 0.08 20.70
C ALA A 242 -3.06 -0.16 19.50
N GLN A 243 -3.69 0.91 19.02
CA GLN A 243 -4.56 0.87 17.85
C GLN A 243 -3.81 0.38 16.60
N GLY A 244 -4.33 -0.68 15.96
CA GLY A 244 -3.73 -1.27 14.76
C GLY A 244 -2.47 -2.10 15.01
N ASP A 245 -2.05 -2.23 16.27
CA ASP A 245 -0.84 -2.95 16.66
C ASP A 245 -1.18 -4.41 17.04
N PRO A 246 -0.50 -5.41 16.46
CA PRO A 246 -0.71 -6.83 16.80
C PRO A 246 -0.02 -7.27 18.10
N ASN A 247 0.64 -6.37 18.83
CA ASN A 247 1.38 -6.72 20.06
C ASN A 247 0.59 -6.44 21.35
N VAL A 248 0.87 -7.25 22.38
CA VAL A 248 0.42 -7.05 23.77
C VAL A 248 1.61 -6.60 24.60
N TYR A 249 1.53 -5.41 25.18
CA TYR A 249 2.59 -4.82 26.01
C TYR A 249 2.28 -4.99 27.49
N TYR A 250 3.24 -5.36 28.31
CA TYR A 250 3.08 -5.51 29.77
C TYR A 250 3.59 -4.30 30.56
N SER A 251 3.90 -3.21 29.86
CA SER A 251 4.30 -1.92 30.41
C SER A 251 3.83 -0.80 29.48
N GLN A 252 3.35 0.30 30.05
CA GLN A 252 2.97 1.49 29.28
C GLN A 252 4.17 2.09 28.52
N ASP A 253 5.37 1.98 29.07
CA ASP A 253 6.59 2.56 28.48
C ASP A 253 7.03 1.85 27.19
N ASP A 254 6.54 0.63 26.95
CA ASP A 254 6.86 -0.17 25.76
C ASP A 254 5.90 0.09 24.60
N VAL A 255 4.80 0.82 24.85
CA VAL A 255 3.78 1.14 23.83
C VAL A 255 4.36 2.15 22.83
N PRO A 256 4.23 1.91 21.51
CA PRO A 256 4.71 2.85 20.50
C PRO A 256 4.12 4.25 20.69
N ALA A 257 4.93 5.27 20.43
CA ALA A 257 4.47 6.66 20.45
C ALA A 257 3.31 6.87 19.47
N THR A 258 2.37 7.73 19.85
CA THR A 258 1.28 8.15 18.96
C THR A 258 1.88 8.78 17.69
N PRO A 259 1.45 8.35 16.48
CA PRO A 259 1.93 8.92 15.24
C PRO A 259 1.51 10.39 15.10
N ASP A 260 2.11 11.12 14.16
CA ASP A 260 1.63 12.46 13.81
C ASP A 260 0.19 12.38 13.29
N LEU A 261 -0.72 13.06 13.98
CA LEU A 261 -2.15 13.08 13.68
C LEU A 261 -2.58 14.32 12.88
N SER A 262 -1.62 15.10 12.38
CA SER A 262 -1.86 16.34 11.62
C SER A 262 -2.81 16.15 10.43
N CYS A 263 -2.89 14.94 9.85
CA CYS A 263 -3.84 14.63 8.77
C CYS A 263 -5.30 14.91 9.17
N HIS A 264 -5.68 14.68 10.43
CA HIS A 264 -7.05 14.93 10.92
C HIS A 264 -7.33 16.42 11.11
N GLU A 265 -6.31 17.22 11.44
CA GLU A 265 -6.45 18.67 11.52
C GLU A 265 -6.77 19.26 10.15
N LEU A 266 -6.14 18.75 9.10
CA LEU A 266 -6.41 19.12 7.70
C LEU A 266 -7.84 18.76 7.26
N TYR A 267 -8.46 17.77 7.92
CA TYR A 267 -9.82 17.29 7.61
C TYR A 267 -10.88 18.02 8.42
N SER A 268 -10.47 18.80 9.42
CA SER A 268 -11.37 19.53 10.30
C SER A 268 -12.25 20.51 9.52
N LYS A 269 -13.45 20.76 10.07
CA LYS A 269 -14.35 21.76 9.51
C LYS A 269 -13.70 23.14 9.55
N GLU A 270 -12.96 23.44 10.61
CA GLU A 270 -12.25 24.70 10.81
C GLU A 270 -11.20 24.94 9.73
N PHE A 271 -10.39 23.93 9.40
CA PHE A 271 -9.41 24.02 8.32
C PHE A 271 -10.09 24.24 6.97
N ASN A 272 -11.12 23.45 6.68
CA ASN A 272 -11.87 23.53 5.43
C ASN A 272 -12.61 24.86 5.28
N ASP A 273 -13.29 25.37 6.31
CA ASP A 273 -13.96 26.68 6.31
C ASP A 273 -12.96 27.83 6.07
N LYS A 274 -11.74 27.69 6.60
CA LYS A 274 -10.69 28.69 6.48
C LYS A 274 -10.06 28.69 5.08
N TYR A 275 -9.73 27.52 4.54
CA TYR A 275 -8.88 27.37 3.36
C TYR A 275 -9.59 26.87 2.11
N PHE A 276 -10.86 26.49 2.14
CA PHE A 276 -11.58 26.19 0.91
C PHE A 276 -11.53 27.39 -0.05
N TYR A 277 -11.11 27.14 -1.28
CA TYR A 277 -10.95 28.13 -2.33
C TYR A 277 -11.75 27.70 -3.56
N ASP A 278 -12.76 28.49 -3.93
CA ASP A 278 -13.66 28.18 -5.04
C ASP A 278 -13.21 28.78 -6.40
N GLY A 279 -12.16 29.60 -6.40
CA GLY A 279 -11.63 30.23 -7.61
C GLY A 279 -10.87 29.26 -8.53
N GLU A 280 -10.38 29.78 -9.66
CA GLU A 280 -9.60 29.01 -10.63
C GLU A 280 -8.16 28.78 -10.15
N LEU A 281 -7.65 27.56 -10.35
CA LEU A 281 -6.29 27.13 -10.01
C LEU A 281 -5.54 26.69 -11.28
N GLY A 282 -4.21 26.59 -11.15
CA GLY A 282 -3.31 26.20 -12.24
C GLY A 282 -2.63 27.39 -12.93
N ALA A 283 -2.09 27.15 -14.12
CA ALA A 283 -1.59 28.21 -15.02
C ALA A 283 -2.73 28.81 -15.86
N LEU A 284 -3.22 29.97 -15.44
CA LEU A 284 -4.30 30.72 -16.09
C LEU A 284 -3.72 31.60 -17.21
N TYR A 285 -3.60 31.02 -18.39
CA TYR A 285 -2.93 31.61 -19.54
C TYR A 285 -3.79 32.63 -20.31
N THR A 286 -3.16 33.73 -20.69
CA THR A 286 -3.57 34.60 -21.81
C THR A 286 -2.32 35.03 -22.59
N PRO A 287 -2.43 35.51 -23.84
CA PRO A 287 -1.27 36.01 -24.59
C PRO A 287 -0.56 37.21 -23.93
N ALA A 288 -1.25 37.96 -23.05
CA ALA A 288 -0.69 39.12 -22.38
C ALA A 288 0.01 38.78 -21.06
N SER A 289 -0.43 37.73 -20.36
CA SER A 289 0.08 37.31 -19.06
C SER A 289 -0.41 35.92 -18.69
N THR A 290 0.32 35.21 -17.84
CA THR A 290 -0.13 33.97 -17.19
C THR A 290 -0.13 34.13 -15.68
N THR A 291 -1.27 33.88 -15.04
CA THR A 291 -1.34 33.81 -13.57
C THR A 291 -1.19 32.36 -13.14
N PHE A 292 -0.11 32.06 -12.43
CA PHE A 292 0.11 30.78 -11.77
C PHE A 292 -0.52 30.84 -10.39
N ARG A 293 -1.48 29.94 -10.10
CA ARG A 293 -2.14 29.87 -8.79
C ARG A 293 -2.15 28.44 -8.27
N LEU A 294 -1.47 28.23 -7.13
CA LEU A 294 -1.39 26.94 -6.44
C LEU A 294 -2.11 27.03 -5.09
N TRP A 295 -2.96 26.06 -4.75
CA TRP A 295 -3.51 25.94 -3.40
C TRP A 295 -2.57 25.10 -2.52
N ALA A 296 -1.85 25.77 -1.60
CA ALA A 296 -0.87 25.15 -0.70
C ALA A 296 -0.93 25.80 0.70
N PRO A 297 -2.03 25.60 1.44
CA PRO A 297 -2.30 26.29 2.71
C PRO A 297 -1.31 25.97 3.83
N THR A 298 -0.65 24.80 3.76
CA THR A 298 0.33 24.31 4.74
C THR A 298 1.77 24.71 4.41
N ALA A 299 2.01 25.30 3.23
CA ALA A 299 3.34 25.74 2.83
C ALA A 299 3.75 27.02 3.58
N ALA A 300 5.03 27.07 3.99
CA ALA A 300 5.68 28.25 4.51
C ALA A 300 6.07 29.21 3.37
N SER A 301 6.52 28.68 2.23
CA SER A 301 6.73 29.44 0.99
C SER A 301 6.54 28.60 -0.27
N VAL A 302 6.20 29.26 -1.37
CA VAL A 302 6.10 28.64 -2.69
C VAL A 302 6.81 29.52 -3.72
N SER A 303 7.54 28.88 -4.64
CA SER A 303 8.16 29.52 -5.80
C SER A 303 7.78 28.77 -7.08
N LEU A 304 7.57 29.52 -8.16
CA LEU A 304 7.51 28.98 -9.52
C LEU A 304 8.93 28.73 -10.02
N VAL A 305 9.21 27.53 -10.53
CA VAL A 305 10.49 27.19 -11.16
C VAL A 305 10.29 27.16 -12.66
N ASN A 306 10.85 28.14 -13.36
CA ASN A 306 10.75 28.28 -14.82
C ASN A 306 11.89 27.54 -15.51
N TYR A 307 11.60 26.35 -16.02
CA TYR A 307 12.57 25.49 -16.69
C TYR A 307 12.89 25.93 -18.13
N SER A 308 12.02 26.72 -18.76
CA SER A 308 12.32 27.37 -20.03
C SER A 308 13.37 28.49 -19.89
N ASN A 309 13.62 28.97 -18.66
CA ASN A 309 14.68 29.93 -18.35
C ASN A 309 15.73 29.36 -17.38
N SER A 310 16.33 28.21 -17.73
CA SER A 310 17.42 27.57 -16.95
C SER A 310 17.08 27.25 -15.49
N GLY A 311 15.80 27.04 -15.15
CA GLY A 311 15.36 26.74 -13.78
C GLY A 311 15.30 27.97 -12.89
N GLU A 312 15.02 29.16 -13.44
CA GLU A 312 14.82 30.38 -12.68
C GLU A 312 13.75 30.19 -11.60
N VAL A 313 14.07 30.54 -10.35
CA VAL A 313 13.18 30.39 -9.19
C VAL A 313 12.53 31.75 -8.88
N LEU A 314 11.21 31.83 -9.06
CA LEU A 314 10.41 33.03 -8.94
C LEU A 314 9.49 32.92 -7.70
N PRO A 315 9.74 33.69 -6.63
CA PRO A 315 8.92 33.62 -5.42
C PRO A 315 7.46 33.99 -5.70
N MET A 316 6.53 33.16 -5.23
CA MET A 316 5.10 33.42 -5.31
C MET A 316 4.64 34.21 -4.07
N THR A 317 3.58 34.98 -4.23
CA THR A 317 2.97 35.75 -3.13
C THR A 317 1.79 34.99 -2.56
N LYS A 318 1.66 34.97 -1.23
CA LYS A 318 0.50 34.35 -0.56
C LYS A 318 -0.79 35.08 -0.95
N GLY A 319 -1.74 34.34 -1.49
CA GLY A 319 -3.07 34.79 -1.88
C GLY A 319 -4.13 34.48 -0.83
N GLU A 320 -5.39 34.56 -1.25
CA GLU A 320 -6.53 34.26 -0.38
C GLU A 320 -6.65 32.76 -0.10
N ARG A 321 -7.25 32.39 1.04
CA ARG A 321 -7.63 30.99 1.33
C ARG A 321 -6.50 29.96 1.17
N GLY A 322 -5.25 30.37 1.37
CA GLY A 322 -4.09 29.47 1.28
C GLY A 322 -3.56 29.25 -0.14
N THR A 323 -3.96 30.08 -1.10
CA THR A 323 -3.35 30.08 -2.43
C THR A 323 -1.99 30.79 -2.42
N TRP A 324 -1.18 30.51 -3.44
CA TRP A 324 0.06 31.18 -3.78
C TRP A 324 -0.01 31.60 -5.24
N GLU A 325 0.39 32.84 -5.53
CA GLU A 325 0.19 33.47 -6.83
C GLU A 325 1.47 34.09 -7.39
N TYR A 326 1.71 33.90 -8.68
CA TYR A 326 2.70 34.64 -9.44
C TYR A 326 2.12 35.01 -10.80
N VAL A 327 2.24 36.28 -11.17
CA VAL A 327 1.81 36.77 -12.49
C VAL A 327 3.07 36.92 -13.36
N PHE A 328 3.14 36.10 -14.40
CA PHE A 328 4.13 36.25 -15.44
C PHE A 328 3.59 37.18 -16.53
N GLU A 329 4.25 38.33 -16.72
CA GLU A 329 3.90 39.28 -17.77
C GLU A 329 4.46 38.81 -19.11
N GLY A 330 3.61 38.82 -20.15
CA GLY A 330 3.92 38.34 -21.49
C GLY A 330 3.40 36.93 -21.77
N ASP A 331 3.70 36.47 -22.98
CA ASP A 331 3.29 35.16 -23.48
C ASP A 331 4.13 34.04 -22.82
N ALA A 332 3.48 33.24 -21.98
CA ALA A 332 4.09 32.08 -21.34
C ALA A 332 3.72 30.76 -22.02
N ASN A 333 3.07 30.77 -23.20
CA ASN A 333 2.72 29.54 -23.89
C ASN A 333 3.96 28.69 -24.14
N MET A 334 3.84 27.37 -23.92
CA MET A 334 4.92 26.39 -23.93
C MET A 334 5.99 26.54 -22.84
N MET A 335 5.77 27.40 -21.83
CA MET A 335 6.65 27.47 -20.66
C MET A 335 6.58 26.17 -19.86
N GLU A 336 7.73 25.55 -19.64
CA GLU A 336 7.90 24.41 -18.75
C GLU A 336 8.11 24.89 -17.32
N TYR A 337 7.34 24.37 -16.37
CA TYR A 337 7.40 24.81 -14.98
C TYR A 337 7.06 23.72 -13.96
N ARG A 338 7.49 23.96 -12.73
CA ARG A 338 7.11 23.22 -11.51
C ARG A 338 7.00 24.21 -10.34
N TYR A 339 6.42 23.79 -9.23
CA TYR A 339 6.38 24.56 -7.99
C TYR A 339 7.37 24.01 -6.98
N ARG A 340 8.28 24.85 -6.47
CA ARG A 340 9.10 24.54 -5.29
C ARG A 340 8.34 24.98 -4.05
N ILE A 341 8.05 24.06 -3.15
CA ILE A 341 7.22 24.26 -1.95
C ILE A 341 8.09 23.97 -0.73
N GLU A 342 8.11 24.89 0.22
CA GLU A 342 8.85 24.75 1.48
C GLU A 342 7.86 24.75 2.65
N PHE A 343 8.00 23.80 3.56
CA PHE A 343 7.13 23.61 4.71
C PHE A 343 7.78 24.10 6.01
N GLU A 344 6.99 24.30 7.05
CA GLU A 344 7.45 24.86 8.35
C GLU A 344 8.50 23.99 9.05
N ASP A 345 8.54 22.68 8.77
CA ASP A 345 9.55 21.75 9.27
C ASP A 345 10.89 21.81 8.50
N GLY A 346 10.98 22.67 7.48
CA GLY A 346 12.14 22.82 6.60
C GLY A 346 12.19 21.83 5.45
N LYS A 347 11.19 20.94 5.31
CA LYS A 347 11.07 20.07 4.14
C LYS A 347 10.82 20.92 2.89
N VAL A 348 11.49 20.56 1.81
CA VAL A 348 11.30 21.17 0.49
C VAL A 348 10.86 20.09 -0.48
N ASP A 349 9.82 20.39 -1.25
CA ASP A 349 9.35 19.55 -2.34
C ASP A 349 9.28 20.35 -3.65
N GLU A 350 9.30 19.65 -4.79
CA GLU A 350 9.18 20.28 -6.10
C GLU A 350 8.16 19.57 -6.98
N SER A 351 6.94 20.08 -7.05
CA SER A 351 5.79 19.42 -7.64
C SER A 351 5.47 19.92 -9.05
N PRO A 352 5.05 19.06 -10.00
CA PRO A 352 4.22 19.52 -11.12
C PRO A 352 2.94 20.21 -10.61
N ASP A 353 2.26 20.95 -11.47
CA ASP A 353 0.96 21.56 -11.17
C ASP A 353 -0.14 20.49 -11.17
N PRO A 354 -0.91 20.31 -10.07
CA PRO A 354 -2.07 19.41 -10.08
C PRO A 354 -3.11 19.73 -11.17
N TYR A 355 -3.19 20.99 -11.59
CA TYR A 355 -4.09 21.51 -12.61
C TYR A 355 -3.40 21.68 -13.98
N ALA A 356 -2.23 21.06 -14.20
CA ALA A 356 -1.55 21.08 -15.49
C ALA A 356 -2.48 20.61 -16.62
N ARG A 357 -2.42 21.29 -17.77
CA ARG A 357 -3.21 20.95 -18.98
C ARG A 357 -2.35 20.32 -20.10
N SER A 358 -1.04 20.31 -19.89
CA SER A 358 -0.06 19.56 -20.67
C SER A 358 1.22 19.36 -19.84
N SER A 359 2.10 18.48 -20.32
CA SER A 359 3.39 18.17 -19.70
C SER A 359 4.46 17.86 -20.75
N THR A 360 5.71 17.87 -20.31
CA THR A 360 6.82 17.25 -21.04
C THR A 360 6.69 15.72 -20.99
N ALA A 361 7.46 15.02 -21.83
CA ALA A 361 7.45 13.56 -21.85
C ALA A 361 7.68 12.95 -20.43
N ASN A 362 6.95 11.87 -20.14
CA ASN A 362 6.89 11.20 -18.83
C ASN A 362 6.51 12.13 -17.67
N SER A 363 5.78 13.21 -17.97
CA SER A 363 5.24 14.16 -17.00
C SER A 363 6.23 14.72 -15.99
N THR A 364 7.46 14.91 -16.46
CA THR A 364 8.58 15.44 -15.67
C THR A 364 8.35 16.90 -15.28
N ARG A 365 7.70 17.70 -16.13
CA ARG A 365 7.37 19.12 -15.92
C ARG A 365 5.98 19.44 -16.46
N SER A 366 5.28 20.36 -15.80
CA SER A 366 4.04 20.92 -16.33
C SER A 366 4.34 21.94 -17.44
N VAL A 367 3.44 22.07 -18.40
CA VAL A 367 3.60 23.01 -19.51
C VAL A 367 2.39 23.93 -19.60
N VAL A 368 2.65 25.24 -19.65
CA VAL A 368 1.62 26.24 -19.94
C VAL A 368 1.19 26.06 -21.39
N ILE A 369 -0.11 25.94 -21.64
CA ILE A 369 -0.62 25.68 -22.98
C ILE A 369 -1.88 26.49 -23.28
N ASP A 370 -1.90 27.12 -24.45
CA ASP A 370 -3.08 27.76 -25.03
C ASP A 370 -4.04 26.70 -25.59
N VAL A 371 -4.74 25.99 -24.69
CA VAL A 371 -5.64 24.89 -25.06
C VAL A 371 -6.70 25.34 -26.09
N ALA A 372 -7.13 26.59 -26.06
CA ALA A 372 -8.14 27.11 -26.99
C ALA A 372 -7.64 27.14 -28.45
N ASN A 373 -6.33 27.28 -28.66
CA ASN A 373 -5.71 27.40 -29.99
C ASN A 373 -4.89 26.17 -30.41
N VAL A 374 -4.70 25.19 -29.53
CA VAL A 374 -4.12 23.88 -29.87
C VAL A 374 -5.24 22.96 -30.38
N ASN A 375 -5.54 23.07 -31.67
CA ASN A 375 -6.63 22.34 -32.33
C ASN A 375 -6.14 21.60 -33.58
N PRO A 376 -6.77 20.48 -33.97
CA PRO A 376 -6.49 19.81 -35.23
C PRO A 376 -6.94 20.63 -36.44
N GLN A 377 -6.44 20.29 -37.63
CA GLN A 377 -6.84 20.94 -38.86
C GLN A 377 -8.34 20.71 -39.12
N GLY A 378 -9.09 21.79 -39.39
CA GLY A 378 -10.52 21.71 -39.67
C GLY A 378 -11.42 21.77 -38.43
N TRP A 379 -10.83 21.85 -37.23
CA TRP A 379 -11.58 21.97 -35.98
C TRP A 379 -12.51 23.18 -35.97
N ASP A 380 -13.81 22.93 -35.79
CA ASP A 380 -14.83 23.96 -35.62
C ASP A 380 -15.37 24.04 -34.17
N GLY A 381 -14.96 23.11 -33.30
CA GLY A 381 -15.39 23.02 -31.91
C GLY A 381 -16.87 22.67 -31.75
N ALA A 382 -17.52 22.10 -32.78
CA ALA A 382 -18.92 21.75 -32.73
C ALA A 382 -19.16 20.60 -31.74
N ARG A 383 -20.00 20.86 -30.75
CA ARG A 383 -20.48 19.82 -29.84
C ARG A 383 -21.47 18.93 -30.57
N MET A 384 -21.38 17.62 -30.32
CA MET A 384 -22.44 16.68 -30.70
C MET A 384 -23.79 17.16 -30.16
N LYS A 385 -24.87 16.87 -30.91
CA LYS A 385 -26.22 17.16 -30.44
C LYS A 385 -26.46 16.44 -29.10
N PRO A 386 -27.34 16.95 -28.23
CA PRO A 386 -27.75 16.18 -27.06
C PRO A 386 -28.25 14.79 -27.48
N PHE A 387 -27.75 13.75 -26.82
CA PHE A 387 -28.18 12.38 -27.06
C PHE A 387 -29.62 12.17 -26.56
N SER A 388 -30.33 11.19 -27.12
CA SER A 388 -31.77 11.00 -26.88
C SER A 388 -32.11 10.51 -25.47
N GLY A 389 -31.23 9.73 -24.84
CA GLY A 389 -31.39 9.20 -23.48
C GLY A 389 -30.33 8.15 -23.16
N ILE A 390 -30.07 7.86 -21.88
CA ILE A 390 -29.05 6.86 -21.49
C ILE A 390 -29.44 5.44 -21.95
N GLU A 391 -30.72 5.17 -22.05
CA GLU A 391 -31.33 3.92 -22.48
C GLU A 391 -31.11 3.59 -23.96
N ASP A 392 -30.83 4.61 -24.78
CA ASP A 392 -30.55 4.45 -26.21
C ASP A 392 -29.06 4.19 -26.47
N ALA A 393 -28.21 4.24 -25.44
CA ALA A 393 -26.77 4.09 -25.59
C ALA A 393 -26.38 2.61 -25.81
N THR A 394 -25.66 2.37 -26.90
CA THR A 394 -24.83 1.16 -27.09
C THR A 394 -23.37 1.59 -27.06
N ILE A 395 -22.63 1.09 -26.07
CA ILE A 395 -21.26 1.48 -25.75
C ILE A 395 -20.30 0.39 -26.23
N TYR A 396 -19.25 0.79 -26.94
CA TYR A 396 -18.12 -0.05 -27.32
C TYR A 396 -16.89 0.37 -26.51
N GLU A 397 -16.42 -0.48 -25.60
CA GLU A 397 -15.19 -0.24 -24.86
C GLU A 397 -13.97 -0.51 -25.73
N ALA A 398 -13.03 0.43 -25.75
CA ALA A 398 -11.85 0.42 -26.58
C ALA A 398 -10.63 0.95 -25.80
N HIS A 399 -9.44 0.52 -26.21
CA HIS A 399 -8.18 1.08 -25.74
C HIS A 399 -7.45 1.70 -26.93
N VAL A 400 -6.97 2.94 -26.80
CA VAL A 400 -6.37 3.73 -27.91
C VAL A 400 -5.28 2.94 -28.63
N ARG A 401 -4.44 2.23 -27.85
CA ARG A 401 -3.37 1.40 -28.40
C ARG A 401 -3.90 0.18 -29.13
N ASP A 402 -4.81 -0.58 -28.50
CA ASP A 402 -5.24 -1.89 -28.98
C ASP A 402 -5.98 -1.82 -30.31
N MET A 403 -6.74 -0.74 -30.50
CA MET A 403 -7.48 -0.51 -31.72
C MET A 403 -6.59 -0.46 -32.97
N THR A 404 -5.33 -0.08 -32.83
CA THR A 404 -4.49 0.28 -33.97
C THR A 404 -3.07 -0.31 -33.95
N ILE A 405 -2.59 -0.90 -32.86
CA ILE A 405 -1.19 -1.36 -32.72
C ILE A 405 -0.84 -2.56 -33.60
N ALA A 406 -1.82 -3.42 -33.95
CA ALA A 406 -1.58 -4.61 -34.76
C ALA A 406 -0.97 -4.25 -36.13
N PRO A 407 0.04 -5.00 -36.60
CA PRO A 407 0.79 -4.62 -37.81
C PRO A 407 -0.06 -4.64 -39.08
N ASN A 408 -1.04 -5.54 -39.17
CA ASN A 408 -1.76 -5.90 -40.39
C ASN A 408 -3.16 -5.27 -40.54
N ASN A 409 -3.43 -4.15 -39.85
CA ASN A 409 -4.72 -3.43 -39.91
C ASN A 409 -4.75 -2.24 -40.89
N GLY A 410 -3.67 -1.98 -41.62
CA GLY A 410 -3.61 -0.89 -42.61
C GLY A 410 -3.55 0.54 -42.06
N ILE A 411 -3.47 0.71 -40.73
CA ILE A 411 -3.31 2.01 -40.05
C ILE A 411 -1.82 2.34 -39.93
N SER A 412 -1.43 3.60 -40.15
CA SER A 412 -0.04 4.06 -40.13
C SER A 412 0.40 4.49 -38.72
N ASN A 413 -0.43 5.26 -38.03
CA ASN A 413 -0.18 5.78 -36.69
C ASN A 413 -0.52 4.71 -35.63
N LYS A 414 0.31 3.66 -35.56
CA LYS A 414 0.11 2.50 -34.69
C LYS A 414 0.07 2.87 -33.22
N GLY A 415 -1.05 2.58 -32.57
CA GLY A 415 -1.26 2.74 -31.14
C GLY A 415 -1.37 4.18 -30.66
N LYS A 416 -1.69 5.12 -31.57
CA LYS A 416 -1.74 6.56 -31.31
C LYS A 416 -3.16 7.10 -31.46
N PHE A 417 -3.45 8.27 -30.88
CA PHE A 417 -4.68 9.01 -31.10
C PHE A 417 -4.97 9.22 -32.61
N LEU A 418 -3.95 9.64 -33.37
CA LEU A 418 -4.07 9.83 -34.83
C LEU A 418 -4.33 8.53 -35.61
N GLY A 419 -4.07 7.35 -35.03
CA GLY A 419 -4.42 6.08 -35.67
C GLY A 419 -5.93 5.90 -35.83
N LEU A 420 -6.70 6.48 -34.91
CA LEU A 420 -8.17 6.44 -34.93
C LEU A 420 -8.78 7.51 -35.84
N THR A 421 -7.98 8.40 -36.43
CA THR A 421 -8.45 9.36 -37.45
C THR A 421 -8.29 8.83 -38.88
N GLU A 422 -7.65 7.68 -39.08
CA GLU A 422 -7.36 7.11 -40.41
C GLU A 422 -8.58 6.37 -41.00
N THR A 423 -9.18 6.96 -42.03
CA THR A 423 -10.32 6.40 -42.77
C THR A 423 -9.90 5.53 -43.95
N GLY A 424 -10.76 4.61 -44.37
CA GLY A 424 -10.56 3.73 -45.53
C GLY A 424 -9.52 2.64 -45.29
N THR A 425 -9.12 2.44 -44.04
CA THR A 425 -8.13 1.44 -43.65
C THR A 425 -8.70 0.03 -43.75
N LYS A 426 -7.84 -0.90 -44.15
CA LYS A 426 -8.21 -2.30 -44.34
C LYS A 426 -7.11 -3.21 -43.81
N THR A 427 -7.54 -4.33 -43.26
CA THR A 427 -6.63 -5.44 -42.98
C THR A 427 -6.06 -6.03 -44.26
N GLU A 428 -4.99 -6.83 -44.17
CA GLU A 428 -4.41 -7.55 -45.32
C GLU A 428 -5.41 -8.41 -46.10
N LYS A 429 -6.47 -8.89 -45.44
CA LYS A 429 -7.55 -9.67 -46.06
C LYS A 429 -8.66 -8.82 -46.68
N GLY A 430 -8.53 -7.48 -46.62
CA GLY A 430 -9.49 -6.54 -47.19
C GLY A 430 -10.68 -6.17 -46.30
N ASN A 431 -10.73 -6.65 -45.06
CA ASN A 431 -11.76 -6.24 -44.09
C ASN A 431 -11.51 -4.81 -43.62
N VAL A 432 -12.59 -4.05 -43.41
CA VAL A 432 -12.55 -2.71 -42.79
C VAL A 432 -11.91 -2.79 -41.39
N SER A 433 -11.13 -1.79 -41.02
CA SER A 433 -10.43 -1.69 -39.72
C SER A 433 -10.57 -0.29 -39.11
N GLY A 434 -10.00 -0.11 -37.92
CA GLY A 434 -9.97 1.18 -37.23
C GLY A 434 -11.36 1.70 -36.86
N LEU A 435 -11.52 3.02 -36.90
CA LEU A 435 -12.78 3.69 -36.55
C LEU A 435 -13.92 3.36 -37.52
N ASP A 436 -13.60 3.13 -38.81
CA ASP A 436 -14.61 2.74 -39.81
C ASP A 436 -15.27 1.40 -39.46
N TYR A 437 -14.51 0.47 -38.86
CA TYR A 437 -15.07 -0.79 -38.39
C TYR A 437 -16.04 -0.56 -37.22
N ILE A 438 -15.65 0.23 -36.22
CA ILE A 438 -16.52 0.56 -35.08
C ILE A 438 -17.81 1.21 -35.59
N LYS A 439 -17.70 2.18 -36.49
CA LYS A 439 -18.86 2.82 -37.14
C LYS A 439 -19.78 1.80 -37.82
N SER A 440 -19.21 0.82 -38.52
CA SER A 440 -19.98 -0.21 -39.23
C SER A 440 -20.78 -1.14 -38.29
N LEU A 441 -20.40 -1.24 -37.01
CA LEU A 441 -21.16 -1.99 -36.01
C LEU A 441 -22.47 -1.29 -35.60
N GLY A 442 -22.59 0.03 -35.85
CA GLY A 442 -23.77 0.81 -35.47
C GLY A 442 -23.85 1.14 -33.98
N VAL A 443 -22.72 1.09 -33.26
CA VAL A 443 -22.65 1.54 -31.86
C VAL A 443 -22.81 3.06 -31.79
N THR A 444 -23.24 3.55 -30.63
CA THR A 444 -23.52 4.99 -30.43
C THR A 444 -22.38 5.69 -29.70
N HIS A 445 -21.68 4.99 -28.82
CA HIS A 445 -20.64 5.54 -27.97
C HIS A 445 -19.39 4.66 -28.08
N VAL A 446 -18.21 5.30 -28.09
CA VAL A 446 -16.93 4.64 -27.87
C VAL A 446 -16.44 5.06 -26.50
N GLN A 447 -16.32 4.10 -25.58
CA GLN A 447 -15.69 4.31 -24.30
C GLN A 447 -14.21 4.00 -24.44
N PHE A 448 -13.36 5.00 -24.27
CA PHE A 448 -11.93 4.78 -24.20
C PHE A 448 -11.51 4.53 -22.75
N LEU A 449 -10.74 3.46 -22.55
CA LEU A 449 -9.89 3.28 -21.36
C LEU A 449 -9.04 4.54 -21.10
N PRO A 450 -8.45 4.67 -19.90
CA PRO A 450 -7.70 5.85 -19.49
C PRO A 450 -6.83 6.47 -20.60
N MET A 451 -7.12 7.74 -20.92
CA MET A 451 -6.36 8.54 -21.88
C MET A 451 -5.86 9.86 -21.29
N TYR A 452 -5.99 10.02 -19.97
CA TYR A 452 -5.20 10.96 -19.19
C TYR A 452 -3.82 10.36 -18.89
N ASP A 453 -2.88 11.19 -18.47
CA ASP A 453 -1.48 10.86 -18.19
C ASP A 453 -1.31 9.88 -17.02
N PHE A 454 -0.65 8.76 -17.31
CA PHE A 454 -0.38 7.67 -16.36
C PHE A 454 1.10 7.27 -16.31
N TYR A 455 1.54 6.64 -15.23
CA TYR A 455 2.98 6.50 -14.94
C TYR A 455 3.68 5.36 -15.70
N THR A 456 2.95 4.28 -15.96
CA THR A 456 3.53 2.93 -16.18
C THR A 456 3.98 2.63 -17.61
N VAL A 457 4.09 3.65 -18.47
CA VAL A 457 4.66 3.52 -19.82
C VAL A 457 5.70 4.61 -20.00
N ASP A 458 6.91 4.24 -20.40
CA ASP A 458 7.93 5.22 -20.79
C ASP A 458 7.60 5.77 -22.18
N GLU A 459 7.08 6.99 -22.22
CA GLU A 459 6.72 7.76 -23.42
C GLU A 459 7.91 7.98 -24.36
N THR A 460 9.14 7.92 -23.85
CA THR A 460 10.39 8.11 -24.62
C THR A 460 11.02 6.79 -25.08
N GLY A 461 10.46 5.66 -24.62
CA GLY A 461 10.93 4.32 -24.94
C GLY A 461 10.41 3.79 -26.27
N ASP A 462 10.63 2.49 -26.51
CA ASP A 462 10.08 1.80 -27.67
C ASP A 462 8.59 1.53 -27.45
N LEU A 463 7.74 2.22 -28.21
CA LEU A 463 6.29 2.09 -28.20
C LEU A 463 5.78 1.17 -29.33
N GLY A 464 6.66 0.43 -30.01
CA GLY A 464 6.30 -0.52 -31.06
C GLY A 464 5.44 -1.70 -30.58
N TYR A 465 5.02 -2.54 -31.53
CA TYR A 465 4.25 -3.76 -31.27
C TYR A 465 5.02 -4.72 -30.34
N ASP A 466 4.35 -5.32 -29.35
CA ASP A 466 4.91 -6.20 -28.31
C ASP A 466 6.02 -5.59 -27.43
N LYS A 467 6.04 -4.27 -27.26
CA LYS A 467 7.04 -3.56 -26.43
C LYS A 467 6.52 -3.20 -25.05
N GLN A 468 5.88 -2.05 -24.94
CA GLN A 468 5.32 -1.52 -23.71
C GLN A 468 3.79 -1.53 -23.81
N TYR A 469 3.12 -1.74 -22.67
CA TYR A 469 1.67 -1.74 -22.57
C TYR A 469 1.24 -1.54 -21.11
N ASN A 470 0.24 -0.71 -20.91
CA ASN A 470 -0.59 -0.68 -19.71
C ASN A 470 -1.99 -0.18 -20.13
N TRP A 471 -3.02 -0.51 -19.35
CA TRP A 471 -4.37 0.03 -19.50
C TRP A 471 -4.51 1.49 -19.06
N GLY A 472 -3.63 1.98 -18.20
CA GLY A 472 -3.58 3.38 -17.77
C GLY A 472 -4.33 3.69 -16.47
N TYR A 473 -4.71 2.68 -15.69
CA TYR A 473 -5.29 2.84 -14.35
C TYR A 473 -4.25 3.24 -13.29
N ASP A 474 -3.19 3.95 -13.69
CA ASP A 474 -2.05 4.35 -12.85
C ASP A 474 -1.87 5.89 -12.90
N PRO A 475 -2.82 6.70 -12.38
CA PRO A 475 -2.89 8.14 -12.69
C PRO A 475 -1.72 8.95 -12.13
N VAL A 476 -1.22 9.89 -12.93
CA VAL A 476 -0.22 10.90 -12.53
C VAL A 476 -0.79 12.31 -12.60
N ASN A 477 -1.29 12.72 -13.78
CA ASN A 477 -1.95 14.01 -13.97
C ASN A 477 -3.33 13.83 -14.63
N TYR A 478 -4.40 14.11 -13.88
CA TYR A 478 -5.77 13.88 -14.37
C TYR A 478 -6.21 14.79 -15.52
N ASN A 479 -5.53 15.91 -15.76
CA ASN A 479 -5.90 16.92 -16.75
C ASN A 479 -4.94 16.98 -17.95
N VAL A 480 -4.00 16.05 -18.05
CA VAL A 480 -3.04 15.98 -19.15
C VAL A 480 -3.37 14.76 -20.00
N PRO A 481 -3.50 14.86 -21.34
CA PRO A 481 -3.61 13.67 -22.18
C PRO A 481 -2.35 12.80 -22.14
N GLU A 482 -2.52 11.48 -22.20
CA GLU A 482 -1.41 10.52 -22.21
C GLU A 482 -0.46 10.74 -23.39
N GLY A 483 0.84 10.88 -23.13
CA GLY A 483 1.83 11.16 -24.17
C GLY A 483 2.24 9.93 -24.97
N SER A 484 2.15 8.71 -24.42
CA SER A 484 2.45 7.50 -25.21
C SER A 484 1.46 7.29 -26.37
N TYR A 485 0.27 7.88 -26.32
CA TYR A 485 -0.70 7.90 -27.42
C TYR A 485 -0.55 9.10 -28.36
N ALA A 486 0.26 10.11 -28.00
CA ALA A 486 0.54 11.25 -28.86
C ALA A 486 1.48 10.89 -30.03
N SER A 487 1.39 11.65 -31.12
CA SER A 487 2.30 11.50 -32.27
C SER A 487 3.75 11.82 -31.92
N ASP A 488 3.97 12.80 -31.04
CA ASP A 488 5.28 13.17 -30.52
C ASP A 488 5.18 13.58 -29.03
N PRO A 489 5.47 12.69 -28.07
CA PRO A 489 5.39 13.02 -26.64
C PRO A 489 6.35 14.13 -26.21
N THR A 490 7.36 14.47 -27.02
CA THR A 490 8.30 15.56 -26.77
C THR A 490 7.79 16.94 -27.23
N ASP A 491 6.70 16.99 -28.01
CA ASP A 491 5.90 18.19 -28.29
C ASP A 491 4.71 18.23 -27.30
N PRO A 492 4.74 19.08 -26.25
CA PRO A 492 3.63 19.19 -25.30
C PRO A 492 2.28 19.57 -25.94
N ALA A 493 2.26 20.15 -27.15
CA ALA A 493 1.02 20.47 -27.84
C ALA A 493 0.43 19.27 -28.60
N SER A 494 1.23 18.26 -28.94
CA SER A 494 0.79 17.12 -29.76
C SER A 494 -0.28 16.30 -29.04
N ARG A 495 -0.08 15.96 -27.77
CA ARG A 495 -1.02 15.17 -26.95
C ARG A 495 -2.43 15.79 -26.89
N VAL A 496 -2.49 17.12 -26.79
CA VAL A 496 -3.77 17.87 -26.78
C VAL A 496 -4.40 17.91 -28.16
N ARG A 497 -3.62 18.27 -29.18
CA ARG A 497 -4.08 18.37 -30.57
C ARG A 497 -4.57 17.03 -31.12
N ASP A 498 -3.83 15.97 -30.86
CA ASP A 498 -4.06 14.63 -31.40
C ASP A 498 -5.26 13.96 -30.71
N MET A 499 -5.41 14.13 -29.39
CA MET A 499 -6.61 13.66 -28.68
C MET A 499 -7.86 14.38 -29.18
N LYS A 500 -7.79 15.71 -29.39
CA LYS A 500 -8.89 16.45 -30.05
C LYS A 500 -9.18 15.91 -31.44
N ALA A 501 -8.16 15.59 -32.25
CA ALA A 501 -8.34 15.01 -33.57
C ALA A 501 -9.07 13.67 -33.53
N MET A 502 -8.72 12.80 -32.57
CA MET A 502 -9.40 11.53 -32.35
C MET A 502 -10.88 11.75 -31.99
N ILE A 503 -11.16 12.65 -31.03
CA ILE A 503 -12.53 12.95 -30.59
C ILE A 503 -13.36 13.49 -31.77
N ASP A 504 -12.81 14.41 -32.55
CA ASP A 504 -13.42 14.98 -33.75
C ASP A 504 -13.75 13.88 -34.78
N ALA A 505 -12.81 12.97 -35.04
CA ALA A 505 -13.03 11.84 -35.94
C ALA A 505 -14.18 10.91 -35.47
N VAL A 506 -14.30 10.66 -34.15
CA VAL A 506 -15.39 9.87 -33.58
C VAL A 506 -16.73 10.60 -33.75
N HIS A 507 -16.76 11.92 -33.53
CA HIS A 507 -17.95 12.74 -33.75
C HIS A 507 -18.37 12.78 -35.23
N ASP A 508 -17.41 12.95 -36.15
CA ASP A 508 -17.63 12.89 -37.61
C ASP A 508 -18.14 11.50 -38.06
N ALA A 509 -17.76 10.45 -37.33
CA ALA A 509 -18.29 9.11 -37.52
C ALA A 509 -19.73 8.96 -37.02
N GLY A 510 -20.29 9.96 -36.32
CA GLY A 510 -21.64 9.98 -35.77
C GLY A 510 -21.77 9.33 -34.40
N MET A 511 -20.66 9.13 -33.69
CA MET A 511 -20.59 8.47 -32.39
C MET A 511 -20.15 9.46 -31.31
N TYR A 512 -20.50 9.17 -30.06
CA TYR A 512 -20.11 9.95 -28.88
C TYR A 512 -18.88 9.32 -28.21
N VAL A 513 -18.12 10.13 -27.48
CA VAL A 513 -16.96 9.67 -26.72
C VAL A 513 -17.30 9.60 -25.24
N VAL A 514 -16.95 8.48 -24.60
CA VAL A 514 -16.91 8.33 -23.14
C VAL A 514 -15.45 8.14 -22.74
N MET A 515 -14.99 8.87 -21.73
CA MET A 515 -13.65 8.74 -21.17
C MET A 515 -13.73 8.01 -19.84
N ASP A 516 -12.97 6.93 -19.70
CA ASP A 516 -12.73 6.32 -18.40
C ASP A 516 -11.82 7.23 -17.55
N VAL A 517 -12.22 7.46 -16.31
CA VAL A 517 -11.56 8.39 -15.37
C VAL A 517 -11.38 7.73 -14.00
N VAL A 518 -10.17 7.82 -13.45
CA VAL A 518 -9.76 7.04 -12.27
C VAL A 518 -9.44 7.97 -11.10
N TYR A 519 -10.40 8.80 -10.70
CA TYR A 519 -10.20 9.72 -9.58
C TYR A 519 -10.07 9.05 -8.22
N ASN A 520 -10.28 7.74 -8.10
CA ASN A 520 -10.36 7.03 -6.81
C ASN A 520 -8.97 6.77 -6.16
N HIS A 521 -7.88 6.82 -6.92
CA HIS A 521 -6.50 6.71 -6.43
C HIS A 521 -5.53 7.40 -7.39
N VAL A 522 -4.26 7.49 -7.00
CA VAL A 522 -3.12 7.86 -7.86
C VAL A 522 -2.12 6.69 -7.90
N TYR A 523 -1.24 6.64 -8.89
CA TYR A 523 -0.21 5.58 -8.99
C TYR A 523 0.65 5.49 -7.72
N ASP A 524 1.24 6.62 -7.32
CA ASP A 524 2.05 6.74 -6.10
C ASP A 524 1.79 8.10 -5.47
N THR A 525 1.38 8.11 -4.20
CA THR A 525 1.13 9.34 -3.46
C THR A 525 2.39 10.18 -3.33
N GLN A 526 3.59 9.59 -3.25
CA GLN A 526 4.84 10.36 -3.14
C GLN A 526 5.19 11.09 -4.43
N LEU A 527 4.73 10.60 -5.59
CA LEU A 527 4.92 11.24 -6.89
C LEU A 527 3.77 12.21 -7.22
N SER A 528 2.60 12.01 -6.62
CA SER A 528 1.40 12.77 -6.92
C SER A 528 1.54 14.27 -6.62
N PRO A 529 1.21 15.15 -7.59
CA PRO A 529 1.17 16.58 -7.35
C PRO A 529 0.26 17.00 -6.18
N LEU A 530 -0.80 16.23 -5.92
CA LEU A 530 -1.74 16.48 -4.83
C LEU A 530 -1.05 16.34 -3.47
N GLN A 531 -0.35 15.24 -3.23
CA GLN A 531 0.35 14.99 -1.96
C GLN A 531 1.55 15.91 -1.78
N ARG A 532 2.30 16.18 -2.86
CA ARG A 532 3.50 17.04 -2.80
C ARG A 532 3.15 18.50 -2.54
N THR A 533 1.94 18.91 -2.93
CA THR A 533 1.43 20.27 -2.68
C THR A 533 0.82 20.42 -1.28
N VAL A 534 -0.02 19.48 -0.84
CA VAL A 534 -0.65 19.52 0.48
C VAL A 534 -0.59 18.13 1.12
N PRO A 535 0.55 17.77 1.74
CA PRO A 535 0.73 16.46 2.34
C PRO A 535 -0.37 16.14 3.35
N GLY A 536 -1.04 15.00 3.18
CA GLY A 536 -2.07 14.52 4.09
C GLY A 536 -3.50 15.00 3.82
N TYR A 537 -3.72 15.90 2.84
CA TYR A 537 -5.07 16.42 2.57
C TYR A 537 -5.88 15.59 1.55
N TYR A 538 -5.27 15.24 0.41
CA TYR A 538 -6.02 14.73 -0.75
C TYR A 538 -6.35 13.22 -0.70
N PHE A 539 -5.84 12.49 0.29
CA PHE A 539 -5.98 11.03 0.40
C PHE A 539 -6.59 10.63 1.72
N ARG A 540 -7.44 9.59 1.74
CA ARG A 540 -8.05 9.10 2.98
C ARG A 540 -6.99 8.47 3.87
N HIS A 541 -7.15 8.71 5.16
CA HIS A 541 -6.27 8.14 6.17
C HIS A 541 -7.06 7.35 7.22
N THR A 542 -6.40 6.37 7.82
CA THR A 542 -6.86 5.74 9.06
C THR A 542 -6.77 6.73 10.21
N ASP A 543 -7.35 6.37 11.35
CA ASP A 543 -7.23 7.13 12.60
C ASP A 543 -5.75 7.38 13.01
N GLY A 544 -4.80 6.54 12.57
CA GLY A 544 -3.35 6.72 12.80
C GLY A 544 -2.61 7.45 11.68
N CYS A 545 -3.33 8.14 10.78
CA CYS A 545 -2.77 8.84 9.62
C CYS A 545 -2.00 7.97 8.61
N ALA A 546 -2.20 6.65 8.60
CA ALA A 546 -1.77 5.79 7.50
C ALA A 546 -2.76 5.89 6.33
N LEU A 547 -2.31 5.73 5.08
CA LEU A 547 -3.21 5.73 3.92
C LEU A 547 -4.22 4.58 4.00
N GLN A 548 -5.48 4.86 3.69
CA GLN A 548 -6.47 3.81 3.45
C GLN A 548 -6.24 3.16 2.07
N ASN A 549 -6.66 1.90 1.93
CA ASN A 549 -6.41 1.10 0.72
C ASN A 549 -7.62 0.22 0.31
N GLY A 550 -8.83 0.74 0.43
CA GLY A 550 -10.06 0.12 -0.06
C GLY A 550 -10.10 -0.03 -1.59
N THR A 551 -9.27 0.71 -2.33
CA THR A 551 -9.06 0.54 -3.78
C THR A 551 -8.21 -0.69 -4.11
N GLY A 552 -7.42 -1.20 -3.16
CA GLY A 552 -6.53 -2.34 -3.34
C GLY A 552 -5.19 -2.03 -4.02
N VAL A 553 -4.90 -0.76 -4.33
CA VAL A 553 -3.71 -0.31 -5.10
C VAL A 553 -2.81 0.67 -4.35
N GLY A 554 -3.01 0.83 -3.04
CA GLY A 554 -2.11 1.49 -2.09
C GLY A 554 -2.62 2.80 -1.51
N ASN A 555 -3.62 3.45 -2.12
CA ASN A 555 -4.18 4.71 -1.63
C ASN A 555 -5.61 4.96 -2.12
N GLU A 556 -6.31 5.85 -1.43
CA GLU A 556 -7.64 6.33 -1.80
C GLU A 556 -7.66 7.85 -1.80
N THR A 557 -8.20 8.48 -2.84
CA THR A 557 -8.45 9.92 -2.81
C THR A 557 -9.65 10.25 -1.91
N ALA A 558 -9.57 11.37 -1.20
CA ALA A 558 -10.59 11.79 -0.26
C ALA A 558 -11.64 12.68 -0.92
N SER A 559 -12.48 12.08 -1.77
CA SER A 559 -13.54 12.79 -2.53
C SER A 559 -14.53 13.59 -1.68
N GLU A 560 -14.62 13.28 -0.39
CA GLU A 560 -15.40 13.99 0.60
C GLU A 560 -14.81 15.36 0.97
N GLN A 561 -13.49 15.54 0.83
CA GLN A 561 -12.78 16.78 1.15
C GLN A 561 -13.09 17.86 0.12
N PRO A 562 -13.42 19.10 0.55
CA PRO A 562 -13.86 20.18 -0.35
C PRO A 562 -12.93 20.46 -1.54
N MET A 563 -11.60 20.53 -1.33
CA MET A 563 -10.69 20.82 -2.45
C MET A 563 -10.46 19.62 -3.37
N MET A 564 -10.54 18.38 -2.87
CA MET A 564 -10.52 17.19 -3.73
C MET A 564 -11.81 17.06 -4.54
N ARG A 565 -12.97 17.32 -3.92
CA ARG A 565 -14.26 17.41 -4.61
C ARG A 565 -14.23 18.43 -5.73
N LYS A 566 -13.77 19.65 -5.42
CA LYS A 566 -13.59 20.72 -6.40
C LYS A 566 -12.66 20.27 -7.53
N TYR A 567 -11.51 19.68 -7.20
CA TYR A 567 -10.55 19.17 -8.18
C TYR A 567 -11.19 18.22 -9.20
N MET A 568 -11.92 17.19 -8.74
CA MET A 568 -12.57 16.23 -9.64
C MET A 568 -13.63 16.91 -10.51
N ILE A 569 -14.42 17.83 -9.96
CA ILE A 569 -15.44 18.58 -10.72
C ILE A 569 -14.79 19.49 -11.77
N ASP A 570 -13.72 20.20 -11.41
CA ASP A 570 -13.02 21.10 -12.31
C ASP A 570 -12.29 20.32 -13.41
N SER A 571 -11.72 19.15 -13.08
CA SER A 571 -11.15 18.20 -14.05
C SER A 571 -12.21 17.73 -15.06
N LEU A 572 -13.36 17.25 -14.58
CA LEU A 572 -14.48 16.83 -15.44
C LEU A 572 -14.98 17.97 -16.33
N LYS A 573 -15.07 19.20 -15.81
CA LYS A 573 -15.45 20.39 -16.60
C LYS A 573 -14.39 20.81 -17.61
N PHE A 574 -13.12 20.53 -17.34
CA PHE A 574 -12.04 20.82 -18.29
C PHE A 574 -12.08 19.86 -19.49
N TRP A 575 -12.38 18.58 -19.24
CA TRP A 575 -12.50 17.57 -20.30
C TRP A 575 -13.78 17.71 -21.14
N ALA A 576 -14.89 18.12 -20.54
CA ALA A 576 -16.22 18.25 -21.18
C ALA A 576 -16.41 19.54 -21.98
#